data_AF-N6XH77-F1
#
_entry.id   AF-N6XH77-F1
#
_cell.length_a   1.000
_cell.length_b   1.000
_cell.length_c   1.000
_cell.angle_alpha   90.00
_cell.angle_beta   90.00
_cell.angle_gamma   90.00
#
_symmetry.space_group_name_H-M   'P 1'
#
loop_
_entity.id
_entity.type
_entity.pdbx_description
1 polymer ?
#
loop_
_entity_poly.entity_id
_entity_poly.type
_entity_poly.pdbx_seq_one_letter_code
_entity_poly.pdbx_strand_id
1 'polypeptide(L)' 'RDGGLKEISMELRGKKITVHDMTLRDGMHPKRHLMTLEQMKSIARGLDDAGIPLIEVTHGDGLGGSSVNYGFPAHSD' A
#
# COMPACT_ATOMS: atom_id res chain seq x y z
N ARG A 1 -1.74 0.92 35.25
CA ARG A 1 -0.82 1.06 34.09
C ARG A 1 -1.67 1.30 32.84
N ASP A 2 -2.34 2.44 32.84
CA ASP A 2 -3.52 2.78 32.03
C ASP A 2 -3.47 4.26 31.61
N GLY A 3 -2.46 5.01 32.07
CA GLY A 3 -2.28 6.43 31.75
C GLY A 3 -1.84 6.71 30.31
N GLY A 4 -1.12 5.80 29.65
CA GLY A 4 -0.52 6.07 28.33
C GLY A 4 -1.52 6.11 27.16
N LEU A 5 -2.61 5.34 27.21
CA LEU A 5 -3.59 5.29 26.11
C LEU A 5 -4.50 6.53 26.06
N LYS A 6 -4.81 7.13 27.23
CA LYS A 6 -5.57 8.39 27.28
C LYS A 6 -4.79 9.57 26.72
N GLU A 7 -3.48 9.59 26.95
CA GLU A 7 -2.57 10.65 26.51
C GLU A 7 -2.39 10.64 24.98
N ILE A 8 -2.17 9.46 24.38
CA ILE A 8 -2.12 9.28 22.91
C ILE A 8 -3.43 9.73 22.23
N SER A 9 -4.58 9.41 22.84
CA SER A 9 -5.91 9.82 22.35
C SER A 9 -6.09 11.35 22.34
N MET A 10 -5.47 12.07 23.29
CA MET A 10 -5.48 13.54 23.29
C MET A 10 -4.55 14.13 22.23
N GLU A 11 -3.38 13.55 22.02
CA GLU A 11 -2.41 14.06 21.04
C GLU A 11 -2.85 13.97 19.58
N LEU A 12 -3.74 13.02 19.24
CA LEU A 12 -4.23 12.83 17.87
C LEU A 12 -5.48 13.67 17.55
N ARG A 13 -6.14 14.25 18.56
CA ARG A 13 -7.37 15.01 18.38
C ARG A 13 -7.11 16.26 17.53
N GLY A 14 -7.80 16.37 16.40
CA GLY A 14 -7.68 17.49 15.47
C GLY A 14 -6.47 17.42 14.52
N LYS A 15 -5.63 16.38 14.59
CA LYS A 15 -4.57 16.16 13.61
C LYS A 15 -5.13 15.55 12.33
N LYS A 16 -4.75 16.10 11.19
CA LYS A 16 -5.05 15.51 9.88
C LYS A 16 -4.13 14.32 9.65
N ILE A 17 -4.72 13.15 9.40
CA ILE A 17 -3.99 11.93 9.04
C ILE A 17 -4.12 11.74 7.52
N THR A 18 -2.98 11.64 6.84
CA THR A 18 -2.93 11.25 5.43
C THR A 18 -2.67 9.75 5.37
N VAL A 19 -3.57 9.00 4.74
CA VAL A 19 -3.42 7.56 4.56
C VAL A 19 -2.67 7.29 3.25
N HIS A 20 -1.68 6.42 3.28
CA HIS A 20 -0.98 5.93 2.12
C HIS A 20 -1.23 4.43 1.97
N ASP A 21 -1.99 4.04 0.94
CA ASP A 21 -2.30 2.63 0.70
C ASP A 21 -1.20 1.98 -0.14
N MET A 22 -0.74 0.82 0.34
CA MET A 22 0.40 0.09 -0.20
C MET A 22 -0.03 -1.25 -0.82
N THR A 23 -1.32 -1.48 -1.04
CA THR A 23 -1.87 -2.76 -1.53
C THR A 23 -1.29 -3.14 -2.89
N LEU A 24 -1.02 -2.16 -3.74
CA LEU A 24 -0.47 -2.38 -5.09
C LEU A 24 1.07 -2.34 -5.14
N ARG A 25 1.72 -2.24 -3.98
CA ARG A 25 3.17 -2.37 -3.81
C ARG A 25 3.49 -3.50 -2.84
N ASP A 26 3.29 -3.28 -1.54
CA ASP A 26 3.60 -4.27 -0.51
C ASP A 26 2.71 -5.52 -0.64
N GLY A 27 1.47 -5.34 -1.09
CA GLY A 27 0.58 -6.45 -1.43
C GLY A 27 1.06 -7.31 -2.61
N MET A 28 2.10 -6.89 -3.35
CA MET A 28 2.74 -7.72 -4.37
C MET A 28 3.56 -8.87 -3.76
N HIS A 29 4.12 -8.75 -2.55
CA HIS A 29 4.88 -9.83 -1.90
C HIS A 29 4.06 -11.13 -1.73
N PRO A 30 2.86 -11.12 -1.08
CA PRO A 30 2.04 -12.32 -0.97
C PRO A 30 1.46 -12.78 -2.31
N LYS A 31 1.41 -11.89 -3.32
CA LYS A 31 1.01 -12.22 -4.69
C LYS A 31 2.18 -12.66 -5.58
N ARG A 32 3.41 -12.73 -5.02
CA ARG A 32 4.65 -13.05 -5.75
C ARG A 32 4.84 -12.18 -6.99
N HIS A 33 4.40 -10.93 -6.92
CA HIS A 33 4.47 -9.95 -8.01
C HIS A 33 3.67 -10.34 -9.27
N LEU A 34 2.65 -11.20 -9.12
CA LEU A 34 1.82 -11.71 -10.21
C LEU A 34 0.39 -11.12 -10.23
N MET A 35 0.18 -9.93 -9.66
CA MET A 35 -1.12 -9.27 -9.77
C MET A 35 -1.36 -8.85 -11.22
N THR A 36 -2.52 -9.19 -11.77
CA THR A 36 -2.89 -8.84 -13.15
C THR A 36 -3.26 -7.35 -13.25
N LEU A 37 -3.09 -6.75 -14.43
CA LEU A 37 -3.52 -5.37 -14.68
C LEU A 37 -5.00 -5.11 -14.34
N GLU A 38 -5.88 -6.08 -14.57
CA GLU A 38 -7.30 -5.93 -14.24
C GLU A 38 -7.56 -5.91 -12.72
N GLN A 39 -6.84 -6.73 -11.95
CA GLN A 39 -6.87 -6.66 -10.48
C GLN A 39 -6.32 -5.32 -9.99
N MET A 40 -5.19 -4.87 -10.53
CA MET A 40 -4.57 -3.59 -10.15
C MET A 40 -5.52 -2.41 -10.42
N LYS A 41 -6.11 -2.33 -11.61
CA LYS A 41 -7.12 -1.32 -11.97
C LYS A 41 -8.37 -1.40 -11.09
N SER A 42 -8.83 -2.61 -10.75
CA SER A 42 -10.00 -2.78 -9.88
C SER A 42 -9.75 -2.26 -8.48
N ILE A 43 -8.58 -2.56 -7.90
CA ILE A 43 -8.19 -2.10 -6.56
C ILE A 43 -7.96 -0.60 -6.55
N ALA A 44 -7.19 -0.06 -7.51
CA ALA A 44 -6.92 1.37 -7.61
C ALA A 44 -8.21 2.20 -7.69
N ARG A 45 -9.18 1.78 -8.51
CA ARG A 45 -10.50 2.43 -8.58
C ARG A 45 -11.26 2.35 -7.26
N GLY A 46 -11.26 1.19 -6.60
CA GLY A 46 -11.93 1.06 -5.30
C GLY A 46 -11.30 1.92 -4.20
N LEU A 47 -9.98 2.11 -4.22
CA LEU A 47 -9.26 2.99 -3.28
C LEU A 47 -9.54 4.48 -3.57
N ASP A 48 -9.59 4.86 -4.84
CA ASP A 48 -9.95 6.22 -5.28
C ASP A 48 -11.40 6.55 -4.91
N ASP A 49 -12.35 5.67 -5.19
CA ASP A 49 -13.76 5.80 -4.80
C ASP A 49 -13.93 5.90 -3.27
N ALA A 50 -13.04 5.28 -2.50
CA ALA A 50 -13.00 5.37 -1.04
C ALA A 50 -12.32 6.66 -0.50
N GLY A 51 -11.79 7.51 -1.38
CA GLY A 51 -11.15 8.77 -1.02
C GLY A 51 -9.75 8.61 -0.41
N ILE A 52 -9.06 7.51 -0.71
CA ILE A 52 -7.66 7.31 -0.27
C ILE A 52 -6.76 8.32 -0.99
N PRO A 53 -6.02 9.16 -0.28
CA PRO A 53 -5.32 10.29 -0.91
C PRO A 53 -4.02 9.89 -1.61
N LEU A 54 -3.43 8.74 -1.28
CA LEU A 54 -2.18 8.24 -1.84
C LEU A 54 -2.27 6.73 -2.04
N ILE A 55 -1.94 6.26 -3.25
CA ILE A 55 -1.92 4.84 -3.63
C ILE A 55 -0.54 4.53 -4.23
N GLU A 56 0.23 3.63 -3.62
CA GLU A 56 1.54 3.22 -4.14
C GLU A 56 1.42 2.01 -5.07
N VAL A 57 2.08 2.09 -6.23
CA VAL A 57 2.09 1.04 -7.26
C VAL A 57 3.52 0.82 -7.74
N THR A 58 4.11 -0.33 -7.42
CA THR A 58 5.42 -0.81 -7.93
C THR A 58 5.55 -2.32 -7.66
N HIS A 59 6.65 -2.94 -8.06
CA HIS A 59 7.09 -4.24 -7.54
C HIS A 59 7.13 -4.21 -6.00
N GLY A 60 7.05 -5.38 -5.35
CA GLY A 60 7.04 -5.46 -3.87
C GLY A 60 8.26 -4.79 -3.24
N ASP A 61 9.44 -5.01 -3.81
CA ASP A 61 10.69 -4.35 -3.42
C ASP A 61 10.91 -2.95 -4.03
N GLY A 62 9.93 -2.38 -4.72
CA GLY A 62 10.02 -1.08 -5.40
C GLY A 62 10.65 -1.14 -6.80
N LEU A 63 10.85 0.04 -7.40
CA LEU A 63 11.37 0.17 -8.76
C LEU A 63 12.71 -0.56 -8.94
N GLY A 64 12.81 -1.34 -10.01
CA GLY A 64 13.97 -2.19 -10.27
C GLY A 64 14.03 -3.47 -9.44
N GLY A 65 12.97 -3.79 -8.67
CA GLY A 65 12.87 -5.02 -7.89
C GLY A 65 12.83 -6.29 -8.75
N SER A 66 12.35 -6.18 -9.99
CA SER A 66 12.31 -7.27 -10.98
C SER A 66 13.69 -7.92 -11.17
N SER A 67 13.92 -9.05 -10.51
CA SER A 67 15.23 -9.68 -10.43
C SER A 67 15.14 -11.14 -10.01
N VAL A 68 16.25 -11.88 -10.10
CA VAL A 68 16.34 -13.24 -9.55
C VAL A 68 16.20 -13.23 -8.01
N ASN A 69 16.67 -12.18 -7.34
CA ASN A 69 16.71 -12.12 -5.88
C ASN A 69 15.33 -11.87 -5.26
N TYR A 70 14.49 -11.10 -5.96
CA TYR A 70 13.19 -10.66 -5.44
C TYR A 70 11.99 -11.18 -6.25
N GLY A 71 12.24 -11.80 -7.40
CA GLY A 71 11.21 -12.33 -8.30
C GLY A 71 10.99 -11.46 -9.53
N PHE A 72 10.61 -12.10 -10.63
CA PHE A 72 10.18 -11.39 -11.83
C PHE A 72 8.66 -11.15 -11.77
N PRO A 73 8.18 -9.91 -11.97
CA PRO A 73 6.77 -9.61 -11.94
C PRO A 73 6.05 -10.06 -13.22
N ALA A 74 4.72 -10.17 -13.15
CA ALA A 74 3.90 -10.45 -14.33
C ALA A 74 3.89 -9.28 -15.34
N HIS A 75 4.12 -8.06 -14.85
CA HIS A 75 4.13 -6.82 -15.63
C HIS A 75 5.28 -5.93 -15.16
N SER A 76 5.86 -5.14 -16.07
CA SER A 76 6.83 -4.12 -15.69
C SER A 76 6.15 -2.97 -14.95
N ASP A 77 6.89 -2.36 -14.01
CA ASP A 77 6.51 -1.10 -13.36
C ASP A 77 6.54 0.08 -14.34
#